data_AF-A0A7W0S4D8-F1
#
_entry.id   AF-A0A7W0S4D8-F1
#
_cell.length_a   1.000
_cell.length_b   1.000
_cell.length_c   1.000
_cell.angle_alpha   90.00
_cell.angle_beta   90.00
_cell.angle_gamma   90.00
#
_symmetry.space_group_name_H-M   'P 1'
#
loop_
_entity.id
_entity.type
_entity.pdbx_description
1 polymer ?
#
loop_
_entity_poly.entity_id
_entity_poly.type
_entity_poly.pdbx_seq_one_letter_code
_entity_poly.pdbx_strand_id
1 'polypeptide(L)'
;MALLDKTLPRVDQPLLEALAARNFAPRVVPDANSARELVLSLLPDGALVSHGGSTTIEQIGLPEALAASRRVRYGNAEWLAEDDDERRLEIRKHNSIFADVYLGSVQALARTGQVVGCDAGGGRQGPYVWGPARVIWVAGVNKIVDDLEAAIRRVYEVALPLEDARMRTVEGSPEGSSVNKLVVYEREIRVDRMTLVLVEAELGF
;
A
#
# COMPACT_ATOMS: atom_id res chain seq x y z
N MET A 1 31.52 2.09 1.49
CA MET A 1 30.49 2.65 2.39
C MET A 1 30.00 1.52 3.26
N ALA A 2 30.28 1.59 4.57
CA ALA A 2 29.94 0.53 5.50
C ALA A 2 28.44 0.21 5.42
N LEU A 3 28.12 -1.01 4.98
CA LEU A 3 26.84 -1.65 5.23
C LEU A 3 26.77 -1.83 6.75
N LEU A 4 26.25 -0.82 7.45
CA LEU A 4 25.72 -1.01 8.78
C LEU A 4 24.72 -2.16 8.66
N ASP A 5 24.97 -3.23 9.40
CA ASP A 5 24.04 -4.30 9.69
C ASP A 5 22.79 -3.66 10.31
N LYS A 6 21.91 -3.12 9.45
CA LYS A 6 20.65 -2.54 9.87
C LYS A 6 19.80 -3.72 10.29
N THR A 7 19.82 -4.00 11.59
CA THR A 7 18.87 -4.93 12.18
C THR A 7 17.49 -4.41 11.83
N LEU A 8 16.72 -5.20 11.08
CA LEU A 8 15.38 -4.80 10.69
C LEU A 8 14.52 -4.56 11.93
N PRO A 9 13.62 -3.57 11.90
CA PRO A 9 12.62 -3.42 12.94
C PRO A 9 11.89 -4.75 13.14
N ARG A 10 11.68 -5.14 14.40
CA ARG A 10 10.90 -6.33 14.72
C ARG A 10 9.43 -5.98 14.86
N VAL A 11 8.57 -6.87 14.38
CA VAL A 11 7.16 -6.90 14.78
C VAL A 11 7.10 -7.43 16.20
N ASP A 12 6.47 -6.69 17.09
CA ASP A 12 6.28 -7.08 18.48
C ASP A 12 4.83 -6.88 18.91
N GLN A 13 4.47 -7.47 20.06
CA GLN A 13 3.11 -7.42 20.58
C GLN A 13 2.60 -5.99 20.81
N PRO A 14 3.39 -5.03 21.37
CA PRO A 14 2.94 -3.65 21.52
C PRO A 14 2.57 -2.96 20.20
N LEU A 15 3.35 -3.17 19.13
CA LEU A 15 3.02 -2.63 17.81
C LEU A 15 1.68 -3.19 17.31
N LEU A 16 1.48 -4.50 17.41
CA LEU A 16 0.25 -5.16 16.96
C LEU A 16 -0.98 -4.65 17.73
N GLU A 17 -0.86 -4.47 19.04
CA GLU A 17 -1.91 -3.91 19.88
C GLU A 17 -2.21 -2.45 19.53
N ALA A 18 -1.19 -1.63 19.30
CA ALA A 18 -1.37 -0.22 18.92
C ALA A 18 -2.08 -0.08 17.56
N LEU A 19 -1.73 -0.92 16.58
CA LEU A 19 -2.39 -0.98 15.27
C LEU A 19 -3.83 -1.49 15.39
N ALA A 20 -4.05 -2.54 16.20
CA ALA A 20 -5.38 -3.11 16.42
C ALA A 20 -6.32 -2.13 17.13
N ALA A 21 -5.83 -1.38 18.13
CA ALA A 21 -6.61 -0.35 18.84
C ALA A 21 -7.11 0.77 17.90
N ARG A 22 -6.44 0.96 16.76
CA ARG A 22 -6.79 1.91 15.70
C ARG A 22 -7.60 1.28 14.54
N ASN A 23 -8.05 0.03 14.71
CA ASN A 23 -8.86 -0.73 13.74
C ASN A 23 -8.13 -1.04 12.41
N PHE A 24 -6.80 -1.22 12.42
CA PHE A 24 -6.03 -1.61 11.23
C PHE A 24 -5.81 -3.12 11.06
N ALA A 25 -6.47 -3.95 11.86
CA ALA A 25 -6.49 -5.43 11.81
C ALA A 25 -5.16 -6.06 11.31
N PRO A 26 -4.06 -5.95 12.09
CA PRO A 26 -2.75 -6.39 11.62
C PRO A 26 -2.66 -7.92 11.47
N ARG A 27 -1.98 -8.37 10.43
CA ARG A 27 -1.67 -9.78 10.13
C ARG A 27 -0.18 -9.89 9.84
N VAL A 28 0.51 -10.84 10.48
CA VAL A 28 1.96 -11.01 10.30
C VAL A 28 2.23 -12.23 9.43
N VAL A 29 3.15 -12.08 8.48
CA VAL A 29 3.60 -13.15 7.58
C VAL A 29 5.12 -13.11 7.41
N PRO A 30 5.77 -14.26 7.22
CA PRO A 30 7.23 -14.33 7.22
C PRO A 30 7.88 -13.74 5.96
N ASP A 31 7.18 -13.78 4.82
CA ASP A 31 7.79 -13.43 3.53
C ASP A 31 6.78 -12.95 2.48
N ALA A 32 7.31 -12.52 1.33
CA ALA A 32 6.56 -12.01 0.19
C ALA A 32 5.54 -13.01 -0.38
N ASN A 33 5.88 -14.30 -0.43
CA ASN A 33 4.98 -15.33 -0.97
C ASN A 33 3.78 -15.52 -0.03
N SER A 34 4.05 -15.63 1.27
CA SER A 34 3.05 -15.72 2.32
C SER A 34 2.13 -14.48 2.34
N ALA A 35 2.69 -13.30 2.08
CA ALA A 35 1.91 -12.07 1.92
C ALA A 35 0.96 -12.13 0.73
N ARG A 36 1.45 -12.55 -0.45
CA ARG A 36 0.61 -12.73 -1.65
C ARG A 36 -0.51 -13.72 -1.39
N GLU A 37 -0.20 -14.89 -0.84
CA GLU A 37 -1.17 -15.94 -0.55
C GLU A 37 -2.25 -15.47 0.43
N LEU A 38 -1.84 -14.81 1.52
CA LEU A 38 -2.78 -14.23 2.47
C LEU A 38 -3.68 -13.20 1.81
N VAL A 39 -3.13 -12.24 1.05
CA VAL A 39 -3.95 -11.22 0.37
C VAL A 39 -4.95 -11.86 -0.57
N LEU A 40 -4.54 -12.81 -1.42
CA LEU A 40 -5.43 -13.50 -2.35
C LEU A 40 -6.55 -14.28 -1.63
N SER A 41 -6.24 -14.89 -0.49
CA SER A 41 -7.23 -15.61 0.33
C SER A 41 -8.31 -14.69 0.91
N LEU A 42 -8.01 -13.40 1.11
CA LEU A 42 -8.93 -12.40 1.66
C LEU A 42 -9.86 -11.79 0.59
N LEU A 43 -9.63 -12.07 -0.69
CA LEU A 43 -10.44 -11.54 -1.78
C LEU A 43 -11.72 -12.37 -1.96
N PRO A 44 -12.92 -11.77 -1.90
CA PRO A 44 -14.16 -12.49 -2.18
C PRO A 44 -14.23 -12.94 -3.66
N ASP A 45 -14.91 -14.05 -3.91
CA ASP A 45 -15.22 -14.49 -5.28
C ASP A 45 -16.10 -13.43 -5.99
N GLY A 46 -15.77 -13.13 -7.25
CA GLY A 46 -16.44 -12.14 -8.08
C GLY A 46 -16.11 -10.67 -7.76
N ALA A 47 -15.32 -10.41 -6.71
CA ALA A 47 -15.01 -9.04 -6.28
C ALA A 47 -14.28 -8.23 -7.36
N LEU A 48 -14.63 -6.94 -7.48
CA LEU A 48 -13.83 -5.95 -8.17
C LEU A 48 -12.63 -5.58 -7.29
N VAL A 49 -11.43 -5.94 -7.75
CA VAL A 49 -10.18 -5.70 -7.03
C VAL A 49 -9.32 -4.73 -7.83
N SER A 50 -8.96 -3.61 -7.19
CA SER A 50 -8.10 -2.58 -7.76
C SER A 50 -6.95 -2.28 -6.82
N HIS A 51 -5.88 -1.68 -7.34
CA HIS A 51 -4.76 -1.25 -6.50
C HIS A 51 -4.12 0.01 -7.05
N GLY A 52 -3.50 0.80 -6.16
CA GLY A 52 -2.64 1.90 -6.59
C GLY A 52 -1.24 1.44 -6.93
N GLY A 53 -0.45 2.32 -7.56
CA GLY A 53 0.98 2.06 -7.83
C GLY A 53 1.75 1.81 -6.53
N SER A 54 2.47 0.70 -6.46
CA SER A 54 3.20 0.31 -5.25
C SER A 54 4.26 -0.75 -5.55
N THR A 55 5.53 -0.38 -5.33
CA THR A 55 6.66 -1.30 -5.39
C THR A 55 6.47 -2.51 -4.48
N THR A 56 5.85 -2.34 -3.30
CA THR A 56 5.57 -3.46 -2.39
C THR A 56 4.56 -4.45 -2.99
N ILE A 57 3.49 -3.96 -3.62
CA ILE A 57 2.48 -4.82 -4.28
C ILE A 57 3.09 -5.53 -5.50
N GLU A 58 3.93 -4.84 -6.27
CA GLU A 58 4.68 -5.41 -7.39
C GLU A 58 5.66 -6.49 -6.92
N GLN A 59 6.46 -6.24 -5.87
CA GLN A 59 7.46 -7.17 -5.36
C GLN A 59 6.87 -8.49 -4.84
N ILE A 60 5.62 -8.48 -4.35
CA ILE A 60 4.95 -9.72 -3.94
C ILE A 60 4.21 -10.41 -5.09
N GLY A 61 4.26 -9.86 -6.31
CA GLY A 61 3.68 -10.46 -7.52
C GLY A 61 2.15 -10.51 -7.53
N LEU A 62 1.50 -9.54 -6.89
CA LEU A 62 0.04 -9.45 -6.88
C LEU A 62 -0.56 -9.06 -8.24
N PRO A 63 -0.01 -8.10 -9.01
CA PRO A 63 -0.57 -7.72 -10.30
C PRO A 63 -0.68 -8.92 -11.27
N GLU A 64 0.36 -9.74 -11.33
CA GLU A 64 0.40 -10.95 -12.17
C GLU A 64 -0.61 -11.99 -11.70
N ALA A 65 -0.70 -12.21 -10.38
CA ALA A 65 -1.66 -13.15 -9.80
C ALA A 65 -3.11 -12.71 -10.03
N LEU A 66 -3.40 -11.40 -9.94
CA LEU A 66 -4.73 -10.85 -10.21
C LEU A 66 -5.08 -10.93 -11.69
N ALA A 67 -4.15 -10.64 -12.59
CA ALA A 67 -4.35 -10.76 -14.03
C ALA A 67 -4.61 -12.22 -14.46
N ALA A 68 -3.98 -13.19 -13.81
CA ALA A 68 -4.20 -14.61 -14.06
C ALA A 68 -5.45 -15.19 -13.35
N SER A 69 -6.04 -14.44 -12.41
CA SER A 69 -7.15 -14.92 -11.60
C SER A 69 -8.44 -14.99 -12.40
N ARG A 70 -9.15 -16.11 -12.27
CA ARG A 70 -10.54 -16.28 -12.75
C ARG A 70 -11.57 -16.02 -11.65
N ARG A 71 -11.10 -15.71 -10.43
CA ARG A 71 -11.93 -15.63 -9.23
C ARG A 71 -12.37 -14.22 -8.91
N VAL A 72 -11.65 -13.21 -9.41
CA VAL A 72 -11.94 -11.79 -9.18
C VAL A 72 -11.96 -11.04 -10.50
N ARG A 73 -12.62 -9.88 -10.52
CA ARG A 73 -12.56 -8.93 -11.61
C ARG A 73 -11.39 -7.96 -11.33
N TYR A 74 -10.34 -8.04 -12.13
CA TYR A 74 -9.15 -7.22 -11.91
C TYR A 74 -9.30 -5.82 -12.55
N GLY A 75 -9.67 -4.84 -11.73
CA GLY A 75 -10.02 -3.49 -12.17
C GLY A 75 -8.88 -2.73 -12.85
N ASN A 76 -7.62 -3.09 -12.57
CA ASN A 76 -6.47 -2.44 -13.21
C ASN A 76 -6.25 -2.87 -14.66
N ALA A 77 -6.52 -4.14 -14.99
CA ALA A 77 -6.42 -4.60 -16.37
C ALA A 77 -7.39 -3.85 -17.30
N GLU A 78 -8.52 -3.41 -16.79
CA GLU A 78 -9.54 -2.73 -17.59
C GLU A 78 -9.14 -1.33 -18.01
N TRP A 79 -8.61 -0.51 -17.10
CA TRP A 79 -8.14 0.82 -17.49
C TRP A 79 -6.81 0.76 -18.23
N LEU A 80 -5.96 -0.25 -17.98
CA LEU A 80 -4.74 -0.47 -18.76
C LEU A 80 -5.01 -0.84 -20.22
N ALA A 81 -6.19 -1.41 -20.52
CA ALA A 81 -6.61 -1.76 -21.87
C ALA A 81 -7.33 -0.62 -22.62
N GLU A 82 -7.57 0.51 -21.97
CA GLU A 82 -8.19 1.69 -22.59
C GLU A 82 -7.10 2.59 -23.18
N ASP A 83 -7.24 2.97 -24.44
CA ASP A 83 -6.25 3.78 -25.17
C ASP A 83 -6.47 5.29 -24.99
N ASP A 84 -7.73 5.70 -24.81
CA ASP A 84 -8.08 7.11 -24.60
C ASP A 84 -7.77 7.55 -23.16
N ASP A 85 -6.96 8.60 -23.01
CA ASP A 85 -6.45 9.04 -21.70
C ASP A 85 -7.54 9.53 -20.75
N GLU A 86 -8.56 10.25 -21.25
CA GLU A 86 -9.66 10.75 -20.44
C GLU A 86 -10.51 9.60 -19.92
N ARG A 87 -10.89 8.69 -20.82
CA ARG A 87 -11.67 7.50 -20.50
C ARG A 87 -10.92 6.52 -19.61
N ARG A 88 -9.62 6.32 -19.84
CA ARG A 88 -8.72 5.55 -18.98
C ARG A 88 -8.74 6.10 -17.56
N LEU A 89 -8.63 7.41 -17.41
CA LEU A 89 -8.67 8.08 -16.11
C LEU A 89 -10.03 7.91 -15.43
N GLU A 90 -11.14 8.00 -16.17
CA GLU A 90 -12.48 7.76 -15.66
C GLU A 90 -12.67 6.34 -15.15
N ILE A 91 -12.31 5.33 -15.96
CA ILE A 91 -12.39 3.91 -15.57
C ILE A 91 -11.51 3.67 -14.34
N ARG A 92 -10.29 4.20 -14.32
CA ARG A 92 -9.38 4.08 -13.17
C ARG A 92 -10.00 4.66 -11.91
N LYS A 93 -10.55 5.88 -11.97
CA LYS A 93 -11.22 6.53 -10.82
C LYS A 93 -12.40 5.70 -10.33
N HIS A 94 -13.27 5.27 -11.25
CA HIS A 94 -14.44 4.46 -10.96
C HIS A 94 -14.04 3.15 -10.29
N ASN A 95 -13.16 2.37 -10.93
CA ASN A 95 -12.71 1.06 -10.44
C ASN A 95 -11.92 1.16 -9.13
N SER A 96 -11.31 2.31 -8.81
CA SER A 96 -10.60 2.50 -7.56
C SER A 96 -11.54 2.87 -6.41
N ILE A 97 -12.50 3.77 -6.64
CA ILE A 97 -13.43 4.24 -5.59
C ILE A 97 -14.52 3.22 -5.29
N PHE A 98 -15.03 2.54 -6.33
CA PHE A 98 -16.11 1.55 -6.23
C PHE A 98 -15.61 0.11 -6.24
N ALA A 99 -14.31 -0.11 -6.04
CA ALA A 99 -13.80 -1.46 -5.81
C ALA A 99 -14.44 -2.09 -4.56
N ASP A 100 -14.57 -3.42 -4.56
CA ASP A 100 -14.93 -4.16 -3.35
C ASP A 100 -13.71 -4.25 -2.42
N VAL A 101 -12.52 -4.43 -3.01
CA VAL A 101 -11.24 -4.45 -2.30
C VAL A 101 -10.23 -3.54 -3.01
N TYR A 102 -9.62 -2.63 -2.25
CA TYR A 102 -8.48 -1.85 -2.71
C TYR A 102 -7.19 -2.32 -2.07
N LEU A 103 -6.18 -2.62 -2.87
CA LEU A 103 -4.87 -3.05 -2.39
C LEU A 103 -3.87 -1.90 -2.49
N GLY A 104 -2.89 -1.92 -1.61
CA GLY A 104 -1.75 -1.03 -1.73
C GLY A 104 -0.75 -1.15 -0.60
N SER A 105 0.06 -0.12 -0.45
CA SER A 105 1.04 0.01 0.64
C SER A 105 0.96 1.41 1.22
N VAL A 106 1.62 1.58 2.35
CA VAL A 106 1.85 2.84 3.05
C VAL A 106 3.34 3.13 3.13
N GLN A 107 3.69 4.36 3.52
CA GLN A 107 5.07 4.82 3.59
C GLN A 107 5.66 4.61 4.99
N ALA A 108 4.86 4.67 6.06
CA ALA A 108 5.39 4.42 7.39
C ALA A 108 4.34 3.90 8.36
N LEU A 109 4.81 3.14 9.35
CA LEU A 109 4.06 2.58 10.47
C LEU A 109 4.74 3.03 11.75
N ALA A 110 4.11 3.88 12.53
CA ALA A 110 4.63 4.28 13.83
C ALA A 110 4.35 3.19 14.88
N ARG A 111 5.25 2.96 15.83
CA ARG A 111 5.01 2.05 16.97
C ARG A 111 3.84 2.50 17.86
N THR A 112 3.49 3.78 17.80
CA THR A 112 2.28 4.37 18.40
C THR A 112 0.98 4.03 17.65
N GLY A 113 1.08 3.25 16.56
CA GLY A 113 -0.03 2.69 15.79
C GLY A 113 -0.51 3.57 14.63
N GLN A 114 -0.06 4.82 14.51
CA GLN A 114 -0.40 5.64 13.34
C GLN A 114 0.23 5.08 12.07
N VAL A 115 -0.49 5.23 10.97
CA VAL A 115 -0.01 4.87 9.64
C VAL A 115 0.08 6.12 8.77
N VAL A 116 1.17 6.28 8.02
CA VAL A 116 1.38 7.45 7.17
C VAL A 116 1.38 7.03 5.70
N GLY A 117 0.45 7.61 4.94
CA GLY A 117 0.35 7.48 3.50
C GLY A 117 0.70 8.80 2.80
N CYS A 118 1.34 8.74 1.64
CA CYS A 118 1.54 9.91 0.80
C CYS A 118 1.43 9.63 -0.69
N ASP A 119 1.05 10.66 -1.46
CA ASP A 119 0.97 10.63 -2.91
C ASP A 119 1.32 11.98 -3.55
N ALA A 120 1.85 11.93 -4.77
CA ALA A 120 1.92 13.10 -5.66
C ALA A 120 0.52 13.47 -6.22
N GLY A 121 -0.20 12.48 -6.76
CA GLY A 121 -1.50 12.69 -7.40
C GLY A 121 -2.74 12.32 -6.57
N GLY A 122 -2.56 11.78 -5.35
CA GLY A 122 -3.65 11.36 -4.46
C GLY A 122 -4.38 10.06 -4.85
N GLY A 123 -3.91 9.35 -5.89
CA GLY A 123 -4.60 8.18 -6.45
C GLY A 123 -4.73 6.99 -5.49
N ARG A 124 -3.88 6.86 -4.47
CA ARG A 124 -4.06 5.86 -3.39
C ARG A 124 -4.90 6.42 -2.25
N GLN A 125 -4.68 7.68 -1.89
CA GLN A 125 -5.33 8.28 -0.72
C GLN A 125 -6.86 8.36 -0.86
N GLY A 126 -7.40 8.65 -2.05
CA GLY A 126 -8.85 8.71 -2.25
C GLY A 126 -9.57 7.40 -1.84
N PRO A 127 -9.23 6.26 -2.45
CA PRO A 127 -9.76 4.96 -2.08
C PRO A 127 -9.48 4.57 -0.62
N TYR A 128 -8.27 4.85 -0.11
CA TYR A 128 -7.93 4.54 1.28
C TYR A 128 -8.82 5.28 2.28
N VAL A 129 -9.04 6.59 2.10
CA VAL A 129 -9.78 7.44 3.05
C VAL A 129 -11.28 7.19 3.01
N TRP A 130 -11.87 6.99 1.82
CA TRP A 130 -13.34 6.95 1.70
C TRP A 130 -13.92 5.81 0.85
N GLY A 131 -13.16 5.29 -0.13
CA GLY A 131 -13.73 4.45 -1.19
C GLY A 131 -14.12 3.02 -0.75
N PRO A 132 -13.34 1.98 -1.11
CA PRO A 132 -13.78 0.60 -0.95
C PRO A 132 -14.15 0.16 0.47
N ALA A 133 -15.06 -0.82 0.53
CA ALA A 133 -15.52 -1.44 1.77
C ALA A 133 -14.39 -2.20 2.48
N ARG A 134 -13.40 -2.67 1.72
CA ARG A 134 -12.17 -3.27 2.24
C ARG A 134 -10.94 -2.62 1.61
N VAL A 135 -9.97 -2.27 2.44
CA VAL A 135 -8.64 -1.81 2.02
C VAL A 135 -7.61 -2.72 2.68
N ILE A 136 -6.71 -3.25 1.88
CA ILE A 136 -5.63 -4.11 2.36
C ILE A 136 -4.31 -3.42 2.06
N TRP A 137 -3.58 -3.09 3.11
CA TRP A 137 -2.21 -2.60 3.01
C TRP A 137 -1.23 -3.74 3.23
N VAL A 138 -0.20 -3.79 2.40
CA VAL A 138 0.96 -4.67 2.59
C VAL A 138 2.17 -3.79 2.89
N ALA A 139 2.91 -4.10 3.95
CA ALA A 139 4.08 -3.34 4.36
C ALA A 139 5.18 -4.27 4.89
N GLY A 140 6.41 -4.06 4.41
CA GLY A 140 7.59 -4.68 4.99
C GLY A 140 7.98 -4.03 6.34
N VAL A 141 8.73 -4.76 7.16
CA VAL A 141 9.21 -4.27 8.46
C VAL A 141 10.11 -3.03 8.36
N ASN A 142 10.74 -2.80 7.20
CA ASN A 142 11.51 -1.59 6.90
C ASN A 142 10.67 -0.28 6.92
N LYS A 143 9.35 -0.39 7.09
CA LYS A 143 8.44 0.76 7.22
C LYS A 143 8.08 1.11 8.67
N ILE A 144 8.51 0.30 9.63
CA ILE A 144 8.25 0.51 11.06
C ILE A 144 9.24 1.54 11.63
N VAL A 145 8.74 2.51 12.37
CA VAL A 145 9.51 3.58 13.03
C VAL A 145 8.95 3.88 14.41
N ASP A 146 9.69 4.64 15.22
CA ASP A 146 9.39 4.81 16.64
C ASP A 146 8.06 5.55 16.90
N ASP A 147 7.78 6.63 16.18
CA ASP A 147 6.60 7.47 16.41
C ASP A 147 6.13 8.18 15.13
N LEU A 148 5.09 9.02 15.26
CA LEU A 148 4.51 9.76 14.14
C LEU A 148 5.49 10.77 13.53
N GLU A 149 6.35 11.41 14.33
CA GLU A 149 7.34 12.36 13.83
C GLU A 149 8.39 11.63 12.98
N ALA A 150 8.89 10.50 13.47
CA ALA A 150 9.76 9.61 12.73
C ALA A 150 9.10 9.07 11.46
N ALA A 151 7.78 8.81 11.49
CA ALA A 151 7.02 8.36 10.32
C ALA A 151 6.96 9.43 9.23
N ILE A 152 6.66 10.67 9.60
CA ILE A 152 6.69 11.80 8.66
C ILE A 152 8.10 12.04 8.14
N ARG A 153 9.11 11.99 9.01
CA ARG A 153 10.53 12.13 8.60
C ARG A 153 10.94 11.04 7.60
N ARG A 154 10.57 9.78 7.84
CA ARG A 154 10.82 8.66 6.94
C ARG A 154 10.21 8.89 5.55
N VAL A 155 9.03 9.52 5.45
CA VAL A 155 8.43 9.87 4.15
C VAL A 155 9.40 10.72 3.32
N TYR A 156 10.00 11.75 3.91
CA TYR A 156 10.86 12.69 3.19
C TYR A 156 12.30 12.21 3.03
N GLU A 157 12.85 11.51 4.03
CA GLU A 157 14.26 11.11 4.04
C GLU A 157 14.51 9.76 3.38
N VAL A 158 13.49 8.90 3.27
CA VAL A 158 13.64 7.54 2.76
C VAL A 158 12.69 7.27 1.59
N ALA A 159 11.38 7.41 1.81
CA ALA A 159 10.40 6.99 0.80
C ALA A 159 10.43 7.88 -0.46
N LEU A 160 10.43 9.21 -0.28
CA LEU A 160 10.43 10.16 -1.39
C LEU A 160 11.69 10.06 -2.26
N PRO A 161 12.93 10.04 -1.74
CA PRO A 161 14.12 9.93 -2.59
C PRO A 161 14.15 8.65 -3.42
N LEU A 162 13.71 7.53 -2.85
CA LEU A 162 13.64 6.25 -3.55
C LEU A 162 12.51 6.23 -4.60
N GLU A 163 11.36 6.81 -4.29
CA GLU A 163 10.26 6.95 -5.24
C GLU A 163 10.59 7.92 -6.37
N ASP A 164 11.23 9.06 -6.07
CA ASP A 164 11.65 10.04 -7.07
C ASP A 164 12.66 9.44 -8.04
N ALA A 165 13.67 8.73 -7.52
CA ALA A 165 14.63 8.01 -8.34
C ALA A 165 13.94 6.98 -9.25
N ARG A 166 12.98 6.22 -8.73
CA ARG A 166 12.18 5.27 -9.52
C ARG A 166 11.32 5.96 -10.57
N MET A 167 10.61 7.03 -10.20
CA MET A 167 9.69 7.72 -11.13
C MET A 167 10.43 8.39 -12.28
N ARG A 168 11.65 8.89 -12.05
CA ARG A 168 12.49 9.44 -13.12
C ARG A 168 12.92 8.42 -14.17
N THR A 169 12.85 7.11 -13.86
CA THR A 169 13.12 6.06 -14.86
C THR A 169 11.87 5.65 -15.65
N VAL A 170 10.68 6.13 -15.27
CA VAL A 170 9.42 5.81 -15.94
C VAL A 170 9.19 6.79 -17.10
N GLU A 171 8.92 6.25 -18.28
CA GLU A 171 8.59 7.05 -19.46
C GLU A 171 7.39 7.97 -19.18
N GLY A 172 7.50 9.24 -19.58
CA GLY A 172 6.46 10.24 -19.33
C GLY A 172 6.45 10.85 -17.92
N SER A 173 7.42 10.51 -17.04
CA SER A 173 7.53 11.07 -15.68
C SER A 173 8.89 11.73 -15.36
N PRO A 174 9.47 12.58 -16.24
CA PRO A 174 10.83 13.14 -16.03
C PRO A 174 10.94 14.06 -14.81
N GLU A 175 9.82 14.66 -14.39
CA GLU A 175 9.71 15.54 -13.21
C GLU A 175 9.97 14.77 -11.90
N GLY A 176 9.82 13.44 -11.91
CA GLY A 176 10.00 12.58 -10.75
C GLY A 176 8.77 12.51 -9.84
N SER A 177 8.98 12.49 -8.52
CA SER A 177 7.93 12.34 -7.51
C SER A 177 7.94 13.48 -6.49
N SER A 178 6.82 13.64 -5.79
CA SER A 178 6.64 14.67 -4.76
C SER A 178 5.59 14.25 -3.72
N VAL A 179 5.70 14.81 -2.52
CA VAL A 179 4.75 14.61 -1.42
C VAL A 179 3.72 15.74 -1.44
N ASN A 180 2.68 15.61 -2.28
CA ASN A 180 1.65 16.65 -2.42
C ASN A 180 0.40 16.40 -1.58
N LYS A 181 0.23 15.16 -1.14
CA LYS A 181 -0.81 14.71 -0.21
C LYS A 181 -0.12 13.84 0.82
N LEU A 182 -0.19 14.24 2.08
CA LEU A 182 0.30 13.49 3.23
C LEU A 182 -0.89 13.25 4.15
N VAL A 183 -1.18 11.97 4.43
CA VAL A 183 -2.33 11.57 5.22
C VAL A 183 -1.84 10.74 6.40
N VAL A 184 -2.19 11.19 7.59
CA VAL A 184 -2.04 10.41 8.82
C VAL A 184 -3.33 9.66 9.05
N TYR A 185 -3.26 8.34 9.00
CA TYR A 185 -4.35 7.45 9.38
C TYR A 185 -4.27 7.26 10.89
N GLU A 186 -5.02 8.11 11.59
CA GLU A 186 -5.11 8.06 13.05
C GLU A 186 -5.93 6.84 13.48
N ARG A 187 -7.08 6.59 12.86
CA ARG A 187 -7.94 5.44 13.18
C ARG A 187 -8.93 5.19 12.05
N GLU A 188 -9.31 3.93 11.87
CA GLU A 188 -10.48 3.57 11.07
C GLU A 188 -11.74 3.47 11.95
N ILE A 189 -12.85 4.02 11.49
CA ILE A 189 -14.13 3.98 12.22
C ILE A 189 -14.90 2.68 11.97
N ARG A 190 -14.76 2.09 10.77
CA ARG A 190 -15.40 0.83 10.36
C ARG A 190 -14.49 -0.34 10.73
N VAL A 191 -14.90 -1.11 11.73
CA VAL A 191 -14.23 -2.37 12.09
C VAL A 191 -14.13 -3.26 10.84
N ASP A 192 -13.00 -3.94 10.68
CA ASP A 192 -12.67 -4.85 9.57
C ASP A 192 -12.56 -4.23 8.17
N ARG A 193 -12.70 -2.90 8.02
CA ARG A 193 -12.45 -2.24 6.72
C ARG A 193 -10.97 -2.28 6.32
N MET A 194 -10.08 -2.03 7.27
CA MET A 194 -8.63 -1.90 7.01
C MET A 194 -7.91 -3.14 7.53
N THR A 195 -7.20 -3.84 6.64
CA THR A 195 -6.28 -4.93 7.01
C THR A 195 -4.85 -4.53 6.69
N LEU A 196 -3.95 -4.65 7.65
CA LEU A 196 -2.52 -4.40 7.47
C LEU A 196 -1.73 -5.71 7.53
N VAL A 197 -1.25 -6.16 6.37
CA VAL A 197 -0.35 -7.31 6.25
C VAL A 197 1.09 -6.84 6.44
N LEU A 198 1.66 -7.18 7.60
CA LEU A 198 3.05 -6.94 7.97
C LEU A 198 3.90 -8.13 7.51
N VAL A 199 4.91 -7.84 6.70
CA VAL A 199 5.83 -8.85 6.16
C VAL A 199 7.17 -8.73 6.86
N GLU A 200 7.68 -9.82 7.42
CA GLU A 200 9.00 -9.89 8.11
C GLU A 200 10.19 -9.86 7.13
N ALA A 201 10.09 -9.04 6.08
CA ALA A 201 11.10 -8.78 5.08
C ALA A 201 11.10 -7.29 4.69
N GLU A 202 12.18 -6.83 4.06
CA GLU A 202 12.19 -5.50 3.44
C GLU A 202 11.35 -5.51 2.17
N LEU A 203 10.30 -4.69 2.11
CA LEU A 203 9.46 -4.55 0.93
C LEU A 203 9.16 -3.08 0.63
N GLY A 204 9.41 -2.70 -0.62
CA GLY A 204 9.31 -1.35 -1.13
C GLY A 204 10.09 -0.37 -0.26
N PHE A 205 9.62 0.87 -0.30
CA PHE A 205 10.17 1.97 0.46
C PHE A 205 9.05 2.83 1.03
#